data_AF-A0A8B9YJS8-F1
#
_entry.id   AF-A0A8B9YJS8-F1
#
_cell.length_a   1.000
_cell.length_b   1.000
_cell.length_c   1.000
_cell.angle_alpha   90.00
_cell.angle_beta   90.00
_cell.angle_gamma   90.00
#
_symmetry.space_group_name_H-M   'P 1'
#
loop_
_entity.id
_entity.type
_entity.pdbx_description
1 polymer ?
#
loop_
_entity_poly.entity_id
_entity_poly.type
_entity_poly.pdbx_seq_one_letter_code
_entity_poly.pdbx_strand_id
1 'polypeptide(L)'
;MRPFSLEVSLHLPWAMAAHLLPVCTLFLNLLSMTQGSRDPVVPNQPFTTIWNANTEWCMKKHGVDVDISIFDVVTNPGQTFRGPNMTIFYSSQLGTYPYYTSAGEPVFGGLPQNASLNAHLARTFQDILAAMPEPRFSGLAVIDWEAWRPRWAFNWDTKDIYRQRSRALVQKQHPDWLAPRVEAAAQDQFEGAAEEWMAGTLKLGQALRPQGLWGFYNFPECYNYDFKSPNYTGQCPLNICAQNDQLGWLWGQSRALYPSIYLPAALEGTKKTQMFVQHRVAEAFRVAAGAGDPKLPVLPYMQLFYDMTNHFLPAEELEHSLGESAAQGAAGVVLWVSWVNTSTKESCQAIKEYVDTTLGPSILNVTSGARLCSQVLCSGHGRCARRPSYPKARLILNSTSFSIKPTPGGGPLTLQGGECREPEGSEPETTRYPSRRSEDAEHPGARQQHEQQRCCGLRRSHSLETVALIPCLALSHLYPRK
;
A
#
# COMPACT_ATOMS: atom_id res chain seq x y z
N MET A 1 75.17 -3.71 26.94
CA MET A 1 73.84 -3.81 26.29
C MET A 1 72.78 -3.85 27.38
N ARG A 2 72.03 -2.76 27.54
CA ARG A 2 70.79 -2.65 28.32
C ARG A 2 69.78 -1.97 27.39
N PRO A 3 68.55 -2.49 27.19
CA PRO A 3 67.57 -1.79 26.40
C PRO A 3 66.78 -0.79 27.26
N PHE A 4 66.48 0.34 26.62
CA PHE A 4 65.76 1.50 27.10
C PHE A 4 64.29 1.19 27.43
N SER A 5 63.80 1.77 28.54
CA SER A 5 62.38 2.05 28.75
C SER A 5 62.04 3.41 28.14
N LEU A 6 60.95 3.48 27.37
CA LEU A 6 60.28 4.73 27.00
C LEU A 6 58.82 4.63 27.47
N GLU A 7 58.50 5.31 28.56
CA GLU A 7 57.12 5.70 28.86
C GLU A 7 56.79 6.92 27.98
N VAL A 8 55.77 6.79 27.13
CA VAL A 8 55.12 7.94 26.49
C VAL A 8 53.67 7.93 26.96
N SER A 9 53.37 8.90 27.82
CA SER A 9 52.02 9.27 28.22
C SER A 9 51.31 9.93 27.05
N LEU A 10 50.19 9.36 26.59
CA LEU A 10 49.22 10.03 25.72
C LEU A 10 47.99 10.39 26.55
N HIS A 11 48.04 11.54 27.20
CA HIS A 11 46.85 12.22 27.70
C HIS A 11 46.03 12.72 26.50
N LEU A 12 44.94 12.02 26.19
CA LEU A 12 43.91 12.47 25.28
C LEU A 12 43.06 13.54 26.02
N PRO A 13 42.92 14.78 25.52
CA PRO A 13 42.18 15.81 26.25
C PRO A 13 40.68 15.52 26.20
N TRP A 14 40.12 15.23 27.39
CA TRP A 14 38.69 14.99 27.66
C TRP A 14 37.75 16.11 27.16
N ALA A 15 38.29 17.28 26.81
CA ALA A 15 37.53 18.44 26.36
C ALA A 15 36.93 18.33 24.94
N MET A 16 37.44 17.43 24.08
CA MET A 16 36.90 17.24 22.72
C MET A 16 35.71 16.27 22.66
N ALA A 17 35.56 15.39 23.67
CA ALA A 17 34.46 14.43 23.72
C ALA A 17 33.13 15.07 24.15
N ALA A 18 33.17 16.13 24.96
CA ALA A 18 31.97 16.79 25.48
C ALA A 18 31.22 17.65 24.45
N HIS A 19 31.88 18.05 23.35
CA HIS A 19 31.26 18.83 22.26
C HIS A 19 30.84 17.98 21.04
N LEU A 20 31.26 16.71 20.96
CA LEU A 20 30.82 15.79 19.90
C LEU A 20 29.45 15.16 20.21
N LEU A 21 29.12 14.96 21.50
CA LEU A 21 27.83 14.42 21.95
C LEU A 21 26.62 15.34 21.65
N PRO A 22 26.68 16.67 21.86
CA PRO A 22 25.59 17.59 21.51
C PRO A 22 25.43 17.76 20.00
N VAL A 23 26.53 17.69 19.24
CA VAL A 23 26.52 17.83 17.78
C VAL A 23 25.99 16.56 17.11
N CYS A 24 26.36 15.37 17.60
CA CYS A 24 25.77 14.10 17.14
C CYS A 24 24.28 13.97 17.51
N THR A 25 23.86 14.47 18.67
CA THR A 25 22.43 14.51 19.04
C THR A 25 21.65 15.57 18.26
N LEU A 26 22.25 16.72 17.91
CA LEU A 26 21.62 17.67 16.98
C LEU A 26 21.46 17.07 15.57
N PHE A 27 22.48 16.38 15.05
CA PHE A 27 22.40 15.73 13.73
C PHE A 27 21.41 14.56 13.69
N LEU A 28 21.28 13.78 14.76
CA LEU A 28 20.28 12.71 14.88
C LEU A 28 18.84 13.27 15.04
N ASN A 29 18.68 14.43 15.68
CA ASN A 29 17.38 15.10 15.81
C ASN A 29 16.97 15.86 14.53
N LEU A 30 17.92 16.41 13.77
CA LEU A 30 17.67 17.03 12.46
C LEU A 30 17.28 16.01 11.37
N LEU A 31 17.73 14.75 11.48
CA LEU A 31 17.25 13.65 10.64
C LEU A 31 15.85 13.15 11.03
N SER A 32 15.32 13.53 12.20
CA SER A 32 14.00 13.09 12.70
C SER A 32 12.85 14.04 12.31
N MET A 33 13.14 15.25 11.80
CA MET A 33 12.13 16.29 11.58
C MET A 33 11.77 16.56 10.11
N THR A 34 12.28 15.80 9.15
CA THR A 34 11.72 15.81 7.79
C THR A 34 10.63 14.74 7.68
N GLN A 35 9.45 15.00 8.28
CA GLN A 35 8.23 14.42 7.73
C GLN A 35 8.02 15.07 6.36
N GLY A 36 8.71 14.53 5.35
CA GLY A 36 8.50 14.91 3.96
C GLY A 36 7.01 14.78 3.68
N SER A 37 6.42 15.87 3.20
CA SER A 37 5.16 15.80 2.46
C SER A 37 5.28 14.67 1.46
N ARG A 38 4.50 13.61 1.64
CA ARG A 38 4.49 12.49 0.70
C ARG A 38 3.57 12.90 -0.44
N ASP A 39 4.20 13.36 -1.50
CA ASP A 39 3.54 13.60 -2.77
C ASP A 39 2.84 12.31 -3.26
N PRO A 40 1.83 12.41 -4.13
CA PRO A 40 1.24 11.25 -4.79
C PRO A 40 2.31 10.26 -5.29
N VAL A 41 2.03 8.95 -5.18
CA VAL A 41 2.92 7.87 -5.66
C VAL A 41 3.36 8.13 -7.09
N VAL A 42 2.45 8.67 -7.90
CA VAL A 42 2.70 9.24 -9.22
C VAL A 42 2.12 10.67 -9.25
N PRO A 43 2.88 11.70 -9.68
CA PRO A 43 2.38 13.08 -9.75
C PRO A 43 1.03 13.19 -10.48
N ASN A 44 0.13 14.00 -9.93
CA ASN A 44 -1.23 14.23 -10.45
C ASN A 44 -2.16 12.99 -10.52
N GLN A 45 -1.77 11.88 -9.90
CA GLN A 45 -2.58 10.67 -9.86
C GLN A 45 -3.08 10.42 -8.42
N PRO A 46 -4.34 10.74 -8.10
CA PRO A 46 -4.87 10.54 -6.74
C PRO A 46 -5.04 9.06 -6.40
N PHE A 47 -5.24 8.19 -7.39
CA PHE A 47 -5.37 6.74 -7.24
C PHE A 47 -4.52 6.03 -8.29
N THR A 48 -3.39 5.47 -7.87
CA THR A 48 -2.39 4.83 -8.74
C THR A 48 -2.69 3.35 -8.96
N THR A 49 -2.62 2.85 -10.19
CA THR A 49 -2.67 1.40 -10.47
C THR A 49 -1.29 0.84 -10.79
N ILE A 50 -0.90 -0.22 -10.06
CA ILE A 50 0.42 -0.85 -10.21
C ILE A 50 0.24 -2.27 -10.76
N TRP A 51 0.82 -2.55 -11.92
CA TRP A 51 0.86 -3.89 -12.51
C TRP A 51 2.06 -4.68 -11.96
N ASN A 52 1.79 -5.67 -11.10
CA ASN A 52 2.76 -6.53 -10.45
C ASN A 52 2.70 -7.98 -10.96
N ALA A 53 2.90 -8.12 -12.28
CA ALA A 53 2.97 -9.41 -12.96
C ALA A 53 4.11 -9.43 -14.00
N ASN A 54 4.52 -10.64 -14.39
CA ASN A 54 5.52 -10.86 -15.45
C ASN A 54 4.84 -11.28 -16.77
N THR A 55 4.07 -10.37 -17.38
CA THR A 55 3.53 -10.58 -18.74
C THR A 55 4.57 -10.37 -19.83
N GLU A 56 5.76 -9.86 -19.52
CA GLU A 56 6.90 -9.87 -20.46
C GLU A 56 7.26 -11.32 -20.86
N TRP A 57 7.15 -12.27 -19.92
CA TRP A 57 7.29 -13.68 -20.21
C TRP A 57 6.25 -14.18 -21.23
N CYS A 58 4.99 -13.74 -21.14
CA CYS A 58 3.95 -14.08 -22.12
C CYS A 58 4.35 -13.68 -23.55
N MET A 59 4.91 -12.48 -23.70
CA MET A 59 5.39 -12.01 -25.00
C MET A 59 6.61 -12.82 -25.47
N LYS A 60 7.65 -12.91 -24.63
CA LYS A 60 8.92 -13.57 -25.00
C LYS A 60 8.76 -15.06 -25.27
N LYS A 61 7.93 -15.76 -24.50
CA LYS A 61 7.78 -17.22 -24.55
C LYS A 61 6.66 -17.67 -25.47
N HIS A 62 5.54 -16.96 -25.48
CA HIS A 62 4.30 -17.41 -26.12
C HIS A 62 3.82 -16.52 -27.27
N GLY A 63 4.49 -15.38 -27.50
CA GLY A 63 4.10 -14.39 -28.51
C GLY A 63 2.78 -13.69 -28.20
N VAL A 64 2.38 -13.64 -26.92
CA VAL A 64 1.14 -13.00 -26.47
C VAL A 64 1.46 -11.66 -25.82
N ASP A 65 1.02 -10.58 -26.47
CA ASP A 65 1.23 -9.21 -25.99
C ASP A 65 0.02 -8.71 -25.17
N VAL A 66 0.21 -8.63 -23.85
CA VAL A 66 -0.80 -8.12 -22.92
C VAL A 66 -0.63 -6.61 -22.81
N ASP A 67 -1.64 -5.84 -23.23
CA ASP A 67 -1.58 -4.37 -23.17
C ASP A 67 -1.69 -3.89 -21.72
N ILE A 68 -0.57 -3.44 -21.17
CA ILE A 68 -0.47 -2.88 -19.83
C ILE A 68 -0.21 -1.37 -19.84
N SER A 69 -0.41 -0.70 -20.98
CA SER A 69 -0.22 0.74 -21.12
C SER A 69 -1.21 1.57 -20.28
N ILE A 70 -2.31 0.95 -19.84
CA ILE A 70 -3.35 1.57 -19.03
C ILE A 70 -2.96 1.75 -17.55
N PHE A 71 -1.92 1.07 -17.09
CA PHE A 71 -1.45 1.14 -15.71
C PHE A 71 -0.53 2.34 -15.51
N ASP A 72 -0.67 3.03 -14.38
CA ASP A 72 0.18 4.18 -14.04
C ASP A 72 1.64 3.74 -13.80
N VAL A 73 1.81 2.55 -13.23
CA VAL A 73 3.11 1.95 -12.96
C VAL A 73 3.10 0.50 -13.44
N VAL A 74 3.94 0.20 -14.42
CA VAL A 74 4.37 -1.17 -14.69
C VAL A 74 5.58 -1.45 -13.82
N THR A 75 5.54 -2.57 -13.06
CA THR A 75 6.51 -2.95 -12.00
C THR A 75 7.88 -2.36 -12.16
N ASN A 76 8.56 -2.67 -13.27
CA ASN A 76 9.88 -2.19 -13.66
C ASN A 76 10.08 -2.36 -15.18
N PRO A 77 11.14 -1.76 -15.77
CA PRO A 77 11.60 -2.14 -17.10
C PRO A 77 11.80 -3.66 -17.21
N GLY A 78 11.27 -4.28 -18.25
CA GLY A 78 11.25 -5.75 -18.40
C GLY A 78 10.33 -6.48 -17.41
N GLN A 79 9.43 -5.74 -16.73
CA GLN A 79 8.45 -6.27 -15.78
C GLN A 79 9.07 -7.13 -14.66
N THR A 80 10.31 -6.83 -14.30
CA THR A 80 10.99 -7.49 -13.20
C THR A 80 10.33 -7.13 -11.87
N PHE A 81 10.41 -8.03 -10.89
CA PHE A 81 9.90 -7.76 -9.55
C PHE A 81 10.79 -6.82 -8.71
N ARG A 82 11.92 -6.36 -9.28
CA ARG A 82 12.88 -5.44 -8.65
C ARG A 82 13.36 -4.39 -9.65
N GLY A 83 13.35 -3.13 -9.23
CA GLY A 83 13.80 -2.01 -10.05
C GLY A 83 13.27 -0.66 -9.54
N PRO A 84 13.28 0.38 -10.40
CA PRO A 84 13.14 1.77 -9.97
C PRO A 84 11.75 2.17 -9.49
N ASN A 85 10.68 1.47 -9.89
CA ASN A 85 9.31 1.87 -9.56
C ASN A 85 8.71 1.03 -8.42
N MET A 86 9.04 -0.26 -8.38
CA MET A 86 8.58 -1.18 -7.35
C MET A 86 9.63 -2.25 -7.10
N THR A 87 9.89 -2.57 -5.83
CA THR A 87 10.72 -3.69 -5.43
C THR A 87 9.98 -4.51 -4.40
N ILE A 88 9.71 -5.78 -4.71
CA ILE A 88 9.21 -6.75 -3.74
C ILE A 88 10.33 -7.69 -3.32
N PHE A 89 10.47 -7.90 -2.02
CA PHE A 89 11.39 -8.85 -1.42
C PHE A 89 10.61 -10.05 -0.89
N TYR A 90 10.65 -11.15 -1.62
CA TYR A 90 10.14 -12.42 -1.10
C TYR A 90 10.98 -12.91 0.10
N SER A 91 10.44 -13.86 0.87
CA SER A 91 11.05 -14.36 2.11
C SER A 91 12.55 -14.75 2.02
N SER A 92 13.00 -15.29 0.88
CA SER A 92 14.39 -15.71 0.65
C SER A 92 15.32 -14.59 0.15
N GLN A 93 14.81 -13.37 0.02
CA GLN A 93 15.44 -12.31 -0.77
C GLN A 93 15.93 -11.11 0.04
N LEU A 94 15.62 -11.04 1.33
CA LEU A 94 15.98 -9.93 2.21
C LEU A 94 16.44 -10.46 3.57
N GLY A 95 17.75 -10.47 3.76
CA GLY A 95 18.36 -10.95 5.00
C GLY A 95 18.25 -12.47 5.16
N THR A 96 18.25 -12.91 6.41
CA THR A 96 18.15 -14.33 6.79
C THR A 96 16.85 -14.63 7.54
N TYR A 97 15.71 -14.39 6.89
CA TYR A 97 14.37 -14.57 7.48
C TYR A 97 14.16 -16.01 8.00
N PRO A 98 13.93 -16.22 9.31
CA PRO A 98 13.83 -17.55 9.90
C PRO A 98 12.44 -18.14 9.70
N TYR A 99 12.36 -19.41 9.29
CA TYR A 99 11.09 -20.11 9.11
C TYR A 99 11.25 -21.63 9.19
N TYR A 100 10.15 -22.37 9.29
CA TYR A 100 10.15 -23.82 9.17
C TYR A 100 9.71 -24.28 7.77
N THR A 101 10.40 -25.27 7.20
CA THR A 101 9.95 -25.94 5.98
C THR A 101 8.64 -26.70 6.22
N SER A 102 8.00 -27.19 5.16
CA SER A 102 6.82 -28.06 5.28
C SER A 102 7.10 -29.37 6.02
N ALA A 103 8.35 -29.84 6.04
CA ALA A 103 8.78 -30.98 6.85
C ALA A 103 9.06 -30.62 8.32
N GLY A 104 8.96 -29.34 8.70
CA GLY A 104 9.22 -28.85 10.06
C GLY A 104 10.70 -28.62 10.37
N GLU A 105 11.56 -28.54 9.35
CA GLU A 105 12.99 -28.28 9.51
C GLU A 105 13.27 -26.77 9.63
N PRO A 106 14.12 -26.32 10.57
CA PRO A 106 14.42 -24.91 10.76
C PRO A 106 15.34 -24.38 9.66
N VAL A 107 14.92 -23.29 9.02
CA VAL A 107 15.77 -22.45 8.16
C VAL A 107 16.15 -21.20 8.95
N PHE A 108 17.44 -20.88 8.98
CA PHE A 108 18.01 -19.80 9.81
C PHE A 108 17.58 -19.83 11.28
N GLY A 109 17.40 -21.02 11.87
CA GLY A 109 16.98 -21.18 13.26
C GLY A 109 15.46 -21.30 13.47
N GLY A 110 14.66 -21.09 12.42
CA GLY A 110 13.22 -21.34 12.38
C GLY A 110 12.32 -20.33 13.10
N LEU A 111 12.86 -19.64 14.11
CA LEU A 111 12.18 -18.66 14.96
C LEU A 111 13.00 -17.37 15.07
N PRO A 112 12.36 -16.19 15.17
CA PRO A 112 13.09 -14.93 15.33
C PRO A 112 13.94 -14.90 16.61
N GLN A 113 13.45 -15.46 17.73
CA GLN A 113 14.20 -15.52 18.99
C GLN A 113 15.32 -16.58 19.02
N ASN A 114 15.43 -17.39 17.96
CA ASN A 114 16.45 -18.44 17.82
C ASN A 114 17.40 -18.19 16.63
N ALA A 115 17.40 -16.97 16.11
CA ALA A 115 18.14 -16.55 14.94
C ALA A 115 18.94 -15.28 15.23
N SER A 116 20.05 -15.05 14.53
CA SER A 116 20.90 -13.87 14.75
C SER A 116 20.37 -12.65 14.01
N LEU A 117 19.78 -11.70 14.74
CA LEU A 117 19.32 -10.42 14.19
C LEU A 117 20.47 -9.62 13.55
N ASN A 118 21.67 -9.64 14.13
CA ASN A 118 22.84 -8.95 13.58
C ASN A 118 23.25 -9.52 12.22
N ALA A 119 23.25 -10.85 12.08
CA ALA A 119 23.53 -11.50 10.79
C ALA A 119 22.43 -11.17 9.76
N HIS A 120 21.16 -11.16 10.19
CA HIS A 120 20.05 -10.74 9.35
C HIS A 120 20.25 -9.31 8.83
N LEU A 121 20.46 -8.33 9.72
CA LEU A 121 20.60 -6.92 9.34
C LEU A 121 21.83 -6.66 8.46
N ALA A 122 22.96 -7.34 8.72
CA ALA A 122 24.14 -7.25 7.87
C ALA A 122 23.86 -7.75 6.45
N ARG A 123 23.11 -8.85 6.31
CA ARG A 123 22.70 -9.38 5.00
C ARG A 123 21.66 -8.49 4.33
N THR A 124 20.65 -8.04 5.07
CA THR A 124 19.61 -7.10 4.63
C THR A 124 20.22 -5.82 4.06
N PHE A 125 21.27 -5.27 4.68
CA PHE A 125 21.99 -4.12 4.15
C PHE A 125 22.51 -4.37 2.73
N GLN A 126 23.17 -5.51 2.49
CA GLN A 126 23.72 -5.85 1.18
C GLN A 126 22.61 -6.12 0.15
N ASP A 127 21.57 -6.86 0.54
CA ASP A 127 20.46 -7.19 -0.34
C ASP A 127 19.70 -5.93 -0.82
N ILE A 128 19.52 -4.94 0.07
CA ILE A 128 18.90 -3.65 -0.27
C ILE A 128 19.74 -2.87 -1.28
N LEU A 129 21.05 -2.76 -1.04
CA LEU A 129 21.95 -2.04 -1.95
C LEU A 129 21.99 -2.69 -3.34
N ALA A 130 21.97 -4.02 -3.40
CA ALA A 130 21.96 -4.76 -4.66
C ALA A 130 20.62 -4.63 -5.40
N ALA A 131 19.49 -4.70 -4.69
CA ALA A 131 18.16 -4.68 -5.32
C ALA A 131 17.73 -3.27 -5.76
N MET A 132 18.11 -2.24 -5.02
CA MET A 132 17.69 -0.86 -5.26
C MET A 132 18.92 0.04 -5.36
N PRO A 133 19.72 0.00 -6.44
CA PRO A 133 21.00 0.73 -6.51
C PRO A 133 20.84 2.26 -6.41
N GLU A 134 19.70 2.82 -6.82
CA GLU A 134 19.41 4.26 -6.74
C GLU A 134 19.11 4.70 -5.28
N PRO A 135 19.94 5.57 -4.66
CA PRO A 135 19.70 6.03 -3.30
C PRO A 135 18.40 6.84 -3.13
N ARG A 136 17.94 7.52 -4.19
CA ARG A 136 16.68 8.29 -4.19
C ARG A 136 15.47 7.47 -4.62
N PHE A 137 15.51 6.15 -4.49
CA PHE A 137 14.35 5.30 -4.74
C PHE A 137 13.12 5.80 -3.94
N SER A 138 12.05 6.14 -4.65
CA SER A 138 10.79 6.64 -4.11
C SER A 138 9.58 5.75 -4.46
N GLY A 139 9.85 4.55 -4.97
CA GLY A 139 8.83 3.57 -5.36
C GLY A 139 8.31 2.73 -4.19
N LEU A 140 7.52 1.71 -4.51
CA LEU A 140 7.01 0.73 -3.54
C LEU A 140 8.15 -0.21 -3.09
N ALA A 141 8.39 -0.29 -1.78
CA ALA A 141 9.35 -1.24 -1.19
C ALA A 141 8.59 -2.24 -0.30
N VAL A 142 8.19 -3.37 -0.89
CA VAL A 142 7.31 -4.35 -0.25
C VAL A 142 8.14 -5.51 0.29
N ILE A 143 7.99 -5.83 1.57
CA ILE A 143 8.59 -7.01 2.19
C ILE A 143 7.50 -8.08 2.33
N ASP A 144 7.70 -9.22 1.68
CA ASP A 144 6.74 -10.30 1.61
C ASP A 144 7.16 -11.48 2.51
N TRP A 145 6.84 -11.33 3.79
CA TRP A 145 7.15 -12.29 4.84
C TRP A 145 5.88 -12.93 5.37
N GLU A 146 5.68 -14.18 4.98
CA GLU A 146 4.42 -14.87 5.23
C GLU A 146 4.51 -16.06 6.18
N ALA A 147 5.70 -16.43 6.66
CA ALA A 147 5.87 -17.67 7.39
C ALA A 147 5.20 -17.62 8.77
N TRP A 148 5.55 -16.63 9.58
CA TRP A 148 4.98 -16.35 10.90
C TRP A 148 4.32 -14.95 10.97
N ARG A 149 3.50 -14.72 11.99
CA ARG A 149 2.88 -13.42 12.28
C ARG A 149 3.46 -12.84 13.57
N PRO A 150 3.67 -11.52 13.70
CA PRO A 150 4.31 -10.93 14.88
C PRO A 150 3.46 -11.02 16.15
N ARG A 151 2.14 -11.19 16.02
CA ARG A 151 1.26 -11.49 17.16
C ARG A 151 1.16 -12.99 17.35
N TRP A 152 1.50 -13.49 18.54
CA TRP A 152 1.38 -14.89 18.95
C TRP A 152 -0.01 -15.45 18.63
N ALA A 153 -1.04 -14.66 18.94
CA ALA A 153 -2.44 -15.03 18.73
C ALA A 153 -2.76 -15.41 17.29
N PHE A 154 -2.07 -14.85 16.30
CA PHE A 154 -2.34 -15.04 14.87
C PHE A 154 -1.55 -16.21 14.24
N ASN A 155 -0.72 -16.91 15.03
CA ASN A 155 0.00 -18.09 14.56
C ASN A 155 -0.81 -19.37 14.81
N TRP A 156 -2.02 -19.43 14.24
CA TRP A 156 -2.91 -20.59 14.26
C TRP A 156 -2.75 -21.45 13.00
N ASP A 157 -3.51 -22.55 12.92
CA ASP A 157 -3.49 -23.52 11.82
C ASP A 157 -2.08 -24.00 11.49
N THR A 158 -1.64 -23.90 10.24
CA THR A 158 -0.31 -24.31 9.80
C THR A 158 0.82 -23.48 10.44
N LYS A 159 0.51 -22.30 11.00
CA LYS A 159 1.46 -21.45 11.72
C LYS A 159 1.60 -21.84 13.20
N ASP A 160 0.79 -22.77 13.71
CA ASP A 160 0.91 -23.22 15.11
C ASP A 160 2.28 -23.86 15.41
N ILE A 161 2.98 -24.34 14.39
CA ILE A 161 4.37 -24.80 14.52
C ILE A 161 5.26 -23.75 15.19
N TYR A 162 5.08 -22.45 14.92
CA TYR A 162 5.89 -21.40 15.54
C TYR A 162 5.63 -21.31 17.05
N ARG A 163 4.38 -21.51 17.48
CA ARG A 163 4.03 -21.57 18.91
C ARG A 163 4.59 -22.82 19.57
N GLN A 164 4.42 -23.98 18.92
CA GLN A 164 4.93 -25.26 19.42
C GLN A 164 6.44 -25.25 19.59
N ARG A 165 7.17 -24.73 18.59
CA ARG A 165 8.64 -24.69 18.61
C ARG A 165 9.16 -23.64 19.58
N SER A 166 8.44 -22.52 19.77
CA SER A 166 8.78 -21.53 20.80
C SER A 166 8.64 -22.12 22.21
N ARG A 167 7.54 -22.84 22.50
CA ARG A 167 7.39 -23.59 23.76
C ARG A 167 8.51 -24.61 23.96
N ALA A 168 8.82 -25.39 22.92
CA ALA A 168 9.88 -26.41 23.00
C ALA A 168 11.27 -25.80 23.27
N LEU A 169 11.55 -24.64 22.69
CA LEU A 169 12.80 -23.91 22.93
C LEU A 169 12.93 -23.48 24.40
N VAL A 170 11.86 -22.90 24.97
CA VAL A 170 11.82 -22.49 26.38
C VAL A 170 11.89 -23.70 27.32
N GLN A 171 11.11 -24.75 27.06
CA GLN A 171 11.12 -25.98 27.86
C GLN A 171 12.50 -26.64 27.88
N LYS A 172 13.23 -26.62 26.76
CA LYS A 172 14.60 -27.16 26.69
C LYS A 172 15.57 -26.38 27.58
N GLN A 173 15.40 -25.06 27.69
CA GLN A 173 16.24 -24.21 28.55
C GLN A 173 15.82 -24.29 30.03
N HIS A 174 14.55 -24.56 30.29
CA HIS A 174 13.97 -24.66 31.63
C HIS A 174 13.15 -25.95 31.80
N PRO A 175 13.81 -27.12 31.95
CA PRO A 175 13.12 -28.42 31.97
C PRO A 175 12.07 -28.56 33.09
N ASP A 176 12.28 -27.88 34.22
CA ASP A 176 11.43 -27.97 35.41
C ASP A 176 10.27 -26.96 35.43
N TRP A 177 10.15 -26.09 34.41
CA TRP A 177 9.06 -25.11 34.37
C TRP A 177 7.73 -25.77 34.00
N LEU A 178 6.67 -25.32 34.68
CA LEU A 178 5.29 -25.72 34.39
C LEU A 178 4.79 -25.09 33.08
N ALA A 179 3.87 -25.77 32.41
CA ALA A 179 3.37 -25.39 31.10
C ALA A 179 2.86 -23.93 30.99
N PRO A 180 2.09 -23.36 31.95
CA PRO A 180 1.64 -21.97 31.86
C PRO A 180 2.79 -20.96 31.87
N ARG A 181 3.87 -21.25 32.61
CA ARG A 181 5.06 -20.39 32.66
C ARG A 181 5.87 -20.48 31.35
N VAL A 182 5.93 -21.67 30.77
CA VAL A 182 6.57 -21.90 29.46
C VAL A 182 5.80 -21.21 28.35
N GLU A 183 4.46 -21.27 28.35
CA GLU A 183 3.62 -20.59 27.37
C GLU A 183 3.82 -19.07 27.42
N ALA A 184 3.74 -18.46 28.61
CA ALA A 184 3.94 -17.02 28.77
C ALA A 184 5.33 -16.57 28.29
N ALA A 185 6.40 -17.26 28.72
CA ALA A 185 7.76 -16.93 28.29
C ALA A 185 7.99 -17.16 26.79
N ALA A 186 7.40 -18.21 26.21
CA ALA A 186 7.49 -18.47 24.77
C ALA A 186 6.78 -17.39 23.95
N GLN A 187 5.61 -16.93 24.41
CA GLN A 187 4.90 -15.81 23.82
C GLN A 187 5.72 -14.53 23.87
N ASP A 188 6.22 -14.14 25.05
CA ASP A 188 6.98 -12.91 25.25
C ASP A 188 8.28 -12.90 24.40
N GLN A 189 9.03 -14.01 24.40
CA GLN A 189 10.25 -14.12 23.60
C GLN A 189 9.96 -14.07 22.10
N PHE A 190 8.89 -14.73 21.65
CA PHE A 190 8.52 -14.75 20.24
C PHE A 190 8.06 -13.37 19.76
N GLU A 191 7.12 -12.72 20.47
CA GLU A 191 6.60 -11.41 20.07
C GLU A 191 7.69 -10.33 20.13
N GLY A 192 8.51 -10.33 21.18
CA GLY A 192 9.63 -9.40 21.30
C GLY A 192 10.65 -9.55 20.17
N ALA A 193 11.06 -10.78 19.86
CA ALA A 193 11.96 -11.00 18.73
C ALA A 193 11.30 -10.70 17.38
N ALA A 194 10.02 -11.04 17.19
CA ALA A 194 9.31 -10.72 15.95
C ALA A 194 9.25 -9.20 15.69
N GLU A 195 9.03 -8.41 16.74
CA GLU A 195 9.09 -6.94 16.70
C GLU A 195 10.48 -6.43 16.31
N GLU A 196 11.53 -6.87 17.01
CA GLU A 196 12.91 -6.45 16.71
C GLU A 196 13.32 -6.74 15.27
N TRP A 197 12.93 -7.92 14.75
CA TRP A 197 13.19 -8.31 13.38
C TRP A 197 12.44 -7.42 12.40
N MET A 198 11.10 -7.36 12.48
CA MET A 198 10.31 -6.62 11.50
C MET A 198 10.57 -5.11 11.54
N ALA A 199 10.64 -4.52 12.73
CA ALA A 199 10.93 -3.10 12.90
C ALA A 199 12.37 -2.76 12.48
N GLY A 200 13.34 -3.60 12.85
CA GLY A 200 14.74 -3.44 12.49
C GLY A 200 14.96 -3.46 10.97
N THR A 201 14.33 -4.40 10.26
CA THR A 201 14.38 -4.50 8.80
C THR A 201 13.79 -3.26 8.12
N LEU A 202 12.60 -2.79 8.55
CA LEU A 202 11.99 -1.58 7.99
C LEU A 202 12.83 -0.33 8.27
N LYS A 203 13.38 -0.22 9.49
CA LYS A 203 14.22 0.91 9.89
C LYS A 203 15.49 0.97 9.04
N LEU A 204 16.14 -0.17 8.81
CA LEU A 204 17.31 -0.25 7.93
C LEU A 204 16.95 0.07 6.48
N GLY A 205 15.82 -0.45 5.98
CA GLY A 205 15.27 -0.10 4.67
C GLY A 205 15.13 1.40 4.46
N GLN A 206 14.54 2.09 5.43
CA GLN A 206 14.35 3.54 5.39
C GLN A 206 15.65 4.32 5.54
N ALA A 207 16.59 3.85 6.36
CA ALA A 207 17.89 4.50 6.47
C ALA A 207 18.64 4.48 5.12
N LEU A 208 18.50 3.41 4.35
CA LEU A 208 19.15 3.25 3.06
C LEU A 208 18.36 3.91 1.92
N ARG A 209 17.03 3.79 1.92
CA ARG A 209 16.12 4.33 0.89
C ARG A 209 15.00 5.12 1.57
N PRO A 210 15.28 6.37 2.01
CA PRO A 210 14.38 7.14 2.87
C PRO A 210 13.08 7.59 2.19
N GLN A 211 13.06 7.64 0.85
CA GLN A 211 11.86 7.98 0.09
C GLN A 211 11.04 6.74 -0.32
N GLY A 212 11.56 5.53 -0.10
CA GLY A 212 10.87 4.29 -0.43
C GLY A 212 9.63 4.10 0.43
N LEU A 213 8.55 3.64 -0.20
CA LEU A 213 7.29 3.31 0.46
C LEU A 213 7.40 1.92 1.10
N TRP A 214 8.18 1.82 2.17
CA TRP A 214 8.42 0.61 2.93
C TRP A 214 7.19 0.11 3.68
N GLY A 215 6.90 -1.18 3.54
CA GLY A 215 5.84 -1.85 4.31
C GLY A 215 5.85 -3.36 4.07
N PHE A 216 5.18 -4.10 4.96
CA PHE A 216 4.99 -5.54 4.79
C PHE A 216 3.71 -5.82 4.00
N TYR A 217 3.80 -6.77 3.06
CA TYR A 217 2.63 -7.33 2.40
C TYR A 217 1.68 -8.00 3.42
N ASN A 218 0.38 -7.89 3.19
CA ASN A 218 -0.70 -8.45 4.00
C ASN A 218 -0.86 -7.82 5.39
N PHE A 219 -0.42 -6.57 5.59
CA PHE A 219 -0.58 -5.86 6.85
C PHE A 219 -1.27 -4.48 6.68
N PRO A 220 -2.29 -4.16 7.50
CA PRO A 220 -2.91 -5.04 8.51
C PRO A 220 -3.76 -6.15 7.90
N GLU A 221 -4.08 -7.14 8.73
CA GLU A 221 -5.01 -8.21 8.42
C GLU A 221 -6.29 -8.04 9.26
N CYS A 222 -7.44 -8.25 8.64
CA CYS A 222 -8.78 -8.05 9.23
C CYS A 222 -9.42 -9.37 9.67
N TYR A 223 -8.99 -10.50 9.10
CA TYR A 223 -9.50 -11.86 9.37
C TYR A 223 -11.04 -12.00 9.28
N ASN A 224 -11.67 -11.23 8.41
CA ASN A 224 -13.11 -11.22 8.14
C ASN A 224 -13.55 -12.30 7.13
N TYR A 225 -13.14 -13.55 7.37
CA TYR A 225 -13.34 -14.68 6.45
C TYR A 225 -14.57 -15.54 6.76
N ASP A 226 -15.43 -15.12 7.70
CA ASP A 226 -16.60 -15.87 8.19
C ASP A 226 -17.81 -15.79 7.24
N PHE A 227 -17.58 -15.97 5.94
CA PHE A 227 -18.59 -15.79 4.88
C PHE A 227 -19.84 -16.67 5.03
N LYS A 228 -19.76 -17.76 5.79
CA LYS A 228 -20.91 -18.65 6.06
C LYS A 228 -21.83 -18.12 7.16
N SER A 229 -21.42 -17.09 7.89
CA SER A 229 -22.27 -16.43 8.88
C SER A 229 -23.49 -15.82 8.20
N PRO A 230 -24.72 -16.08 8.69
CA PRO A 230 -25.93 -15.45 8.17
C PRO A 230 -25.93 -13.93 8.40
N ASN A 231 -25.26 -13.49 9.47
CA ASN A 231 -25.11 -12.07 9.85
C ASN A 231 -23.73 -11.51 9.44
N TYR A 232 -23.16 -12.00 8.35
CA TYR A 232 -21.85 -11.54 7.87
C TYR A 232 -21.89 -10.04 7.56
N THR A 233 -21.14 -9.24 8.35
CA THR A 233 -21.02 -7.79 8.17
C THR A 233 -19.74 -7.39 7.44
N GLY A 234 -18.80 -8.32 7.26
CA GLY A 234 -17.45 -8.05 6.79
C GLY A 234 -16.56 -7.34 7.80
N GLN A 235 -17.07 -6.96 8.98
CA GLN A 235 -16.27 -6.30 10.01
C GLN A 235 -15.13 -7.19 10.48
N CYS A 236 -13.97 -6.57 10.72
CA CYS A 236 -12.89 -7.24 11.44
C CYS A 236 -13.42 -7.60 12.84
N PRO A 237 -13.26 -8.85 13.30
CA PRO A 237 -13.67 -9.21 14.65
C PRO A 237 -12.96 -8.34 15.69
N LEU A 238 -13.64 -7.97 16.79
CA LEU A 238 -13.13 -6.98 17.75
C LEU A 238 -11.77 -7.37 18.36
N ASN A 239 -11.56 -8.66 18.61
CA ASN A 239 -10.29 -9.18 19.09
C ASN A 239 -9.16 -9.04 18.06
N ILE A 240 -9.47 -9.04 16.76
CA ILE A 240 -8.49 -8.79 15.70
C ILE A 240 -8.06 -7.32 15.71
N CYS A 241 -9.01 -6.39 15.77
CA CYS A 241 -8.69 -4.96 15.88
C CYS A 241 -7.80 -4.69 17.11
N ALA A 242 -8.13 -5.30 18.27
CA ALA A 242 -7.33 -5.14 19.48
C ALA A 242 -5.90 -5.70 19.34
N GLN A 243 -5.70 -6.78 18.59
CA GLN A 243 -4.36 -7.32 18.28
C GLN A 243 -3.61 -6.43 17.28
N ASN A 244 -4.30 -5.83 16.30
CA ASN A 244 -3.72 -4.84 15.41
C ASN A 244 -3.31 -3.57 16.16
N ASP A 245 -4.03 -3.17 17.21
CA ASP A 245 -3.64 -2.05 18.06
C ASP A 245 -2.31 -2.29 18.79
N GLN A 246 -2.01 -3.55 19.14
CA GLN A 246 -0.71 -3.95 19.71
C GLN A 246 0.45 -3.89 18.71
N LEU A 247 0.18 -3.73 17.41
CA LEU A 247 1.19 -3.57 16.36
C LEU A 247 1.47 -2.09 16.04
N GLY A 248 1.16 -1.16 16.95
CA GLY A 248 1.47 0.27 16.80
C GLY A 248 2.91 0.56 16.35
N TRP A 249 3.87 -0.24 16.82
CA TRP A 249 5.28 -0.17 16.42
C TRP A 249 5.49 -0.46 14.93
N LEU A 250 4.71 -1.38 14.34
CA LEU A 250 4.80 -1.76 12.93
C LEU A 250 4.23 -0.63 12.06
N TRP A 251 3.07 -0.11 12.45
CA TRP A 251 2.42 0.99 11.74
C TRP A 251 3.26 2.27 11.77
N GLY A 252 3.80 2.62 12.94
CA GLY A 252 4.66 3.79 13.11
C GLY A 252 6.00 3.67 12.39
N GLN A 253 6.49 2.44 12.18
CA GLN A 253 7.68 2.19 11.39
C GLN A 253 7.37 2.07 9.90
N SER A 254 6.13 1.88 9.45
CA SER A 254 5.79 1.76 8.02
C SER A 254 5.79 3.11 7.29
N ARG A 255 6.06 3.09 5.98
CA ARG A 255 5.91 4.23 5.05
C ARG A 255 4.78 4.03 4.03
N ALA A 256 4.22 2.84 3.94
CA ALA A 256 2.95 2.52 3.31
C ALA A 256 2.36 1.23 3.94
N LEU A 257 1.05 1.03 3.78
CA LEU A 257 0.35 -0.20 4.19
C LEU A 257 -0.13 -0.97 2.95
N TYR A 258 0.06 -2.29 2.98
CA TYR A 258 -0.22 -3.18 1.87
C TYR A 258 -1.19 -4.31 2.29
N PRO A 259 -2.43 -4.00 2.70
CA PRO A 259 -3.39 -5.04 3.06
C PRO A 259 -3.72 -5.89 1.83
N SER A 260 -3.79 -7.22 1.98
CA SER A 260 -4.33 -8.04 0.89
C SER A 260 -5.85 -7.94 0.87
N ILE A 261 -6.44 -7.80 -0.32
CA ILE A 261 -7.89 -7.86 -0.56
C ILE A 261 -8.21 -8.92 -1.61
N TYR A 262 -7.37 -9.97 -1.70
CA TYR A 262 -7.65 -11.12 -2.55
C TYR A 262 -9.01 -11.72 -2.19
N LEU A 263 -9.83 -12.00 -3.20
CA LEU A 263 -11.19 -12.48 -3.01
C LEU A 263 -11.17 -14.01 -2.94
N PRO A 264 -11.44 -14.65 -1.79
CA PRO A 264 -11.44 -16.10 -1.73
C PRO A 264 -12.51 -16.69 -2.66
N ALA A 265 -12.28 -17.88 -3.21
CA ALA A 265 -13.26 -18.58 -4.05
C ALA A 265 -14.66 -18.71 -3.42
N ALA A 266 -14.74 -18.74 -2.08
CA ALA A 266 -16.00 -18.77 -1.33
C ALA A 266 -16.87 -17.50 -1.48
N LEU A 267 -16.31 -16.40 -2.00
CA LEU A 267 -17.05 -15.17 -2.33
C LEU A 267 -17.68 -15.21 -3.73
N GLU A 268 -17.25 -16.13 -4.61
CA GLU A 268 -17.76 -16.20 -5.97
C GLU A 268 -19.27 -16.43 -6.00
N GLY A 269 -19.99 -15.55 -6.70
CA GLY A 269 -21.46 -15.58 -6.78
C GLY A 269 -22.17 -15.13 -5.49
N THR A 270 -21.43 -14.72 -4.47
CA THR A 270 -22.00 -14.08 -3.28
C THR A 270 -22.09 -12.56 -3.49
N LYS A 271 -22.93 -11.88 -2.71
CA LYS A 271 -22.99 -10.40 -2.70
C LYS A 271 -22.20 -9.80 -1.53
N LYS A 272 -21.14 -10.49 -1.10
CA LYS A 272 -20.41 -10.18 0.15
C LYS A 272 -19.07 -9.49 -0.09
N THR A 273 -18.58 -9.41 -1.32
CA THR A 273 -17.28 -8.83 -1.68
C THR A 273 -17.13 -7.40 -1.21
N GLN A 274 -18.10 -6.52 -1.50
CA GLN A 274 -17.99 -5.12 -1.09
C GLN A 274 -17.75 -5.00 0.41
N MET A 275 -18.50 -5.74 1.24
CA MET A 275 -18.37 -5.72 2.69
C MET A 275 -17.03 -6.30 3.15
N PHE A 276 -16.55 -7.36 2.50
CA PHE A 276 -15.23 -7.94 2.75
C PHE A 276 -14.10 -6.93 2.50
N VAL A 277 -14.05 -6.34 1.30
CA VAL A 277 -13.00 -5.38 0.94
C VAL A 277 -13.12 -4.11 1.75
N GLN A 278 -14.34 -3.59 1.94
CA GLN A 278 -14.59 -2.33 2.62
C GLN A 278 -13.91 -2.28 3.99
N HIS A 279 -14.08 -3.33 4.80
CA HIS A 279 -13.54 -3.34 6.15
C HIS A 279 -12.03 -3.61 6.21
N ARG A 280 -11.46 -4.29 5.22
CA ARG A 280 -10.01 -4.52 5.13
C ARG A 280 -9.26 -3.23 4.80
N VAL A 281 -9.78 -2.46 3.84
CA VAL A 281 -9.25 -1.14 3.50
C VAL A 281 -9.46 -0.16 4.65
N ALA A 282 -10.64 -0.17 5.27
CA ALA A 282 -10.93 0.68 6.42
C ALA A 282 -10.02 0.38 7.62
N GLU A 283 -9.68 -0.88 7.87
CA GLU A 283 -8.76 -1.28 8.95
C GLU A 283 -7.35 -0.72 8.72
N ALA A 284 -6.86 -0.72 7.48
CA ALA A 284 -5.58 -0.08 7.13
C ALA A 284 -5.58 1.41 7.48
N PHE A 285 -6.65 2.14 7.14
CA PHE A 285 -6.78 3.55 7.53
C PHE A 285 -6.92 3.72 9.05
N ARG A 286 -7.66 2.82 9.73
CA ARG A 286 -7.85 2.87 11.18
C ARG A 286 -6.51 2.73 11.92
N VAL A 287 -5.68 1.75 11.56
CA VAL A 287 -4.38 1.55 12.22
C VAL A 287 -3.38 2.64 11.88
N ALA A 288 -3.42 3.18 10.64
CA ALA A 288 -2.62 4.34 10.25
C ALA A 288 -2.95 5.58 11.11
N ALA A 289 -4.25 5.88 11.28
CA ALA A 289 -4.70 6.96 12.14
C ALA A 289 -4.36 6.71 13.63
N GLY A 290 -4.55 5.48 14.11
CA GLY A 290 -4.22 5.08 15.48
C GLY A 290 -2.73 5.20 15.81
N ALA A 291 -1.86 5.04 14.79
CA ALA A 291 -0.42 5.25 14.90
C ALA A 291 0.02 6.72 14.73
N GLY A 292 -0.92 7.65 14.52
CA GLY A 292 -0.63 9.08 14.37
C GLY A 292 -0.19 9.51 12.96
N ASP A 293 -0.29 8.66 11.94
CA ASP A 293 -0.02 9.00 10.54
C ASP A 293 -1.28 8.73 9.66
N PRO A 294 -2.35 9.54 9.77
CA PRO A 294 -3.56 9.37 8.97
C PRO A 294 -3.33 9.60 7.47
N LYS A 295 -2.14 10.04 7.07
CA LYS A 295 -1.73 10.27 5.66
C LYS A 295 -0.92 9.09 5.11
N LEU A 296 -0.68 8.04 5.90
CA LEU A 296 0.06 6.87 5.48
C LEU A 296 -0.58 6.27 4.20
N PRO A 297 0.17 6.15 3.08
CA PRO A 297 -0.37 5.58 1.85
C PRO A 297 -0.86 4.15 2.08
N VAL A 298 -2.13 3.89 1.75
CA VAL A 298 -2.72 2.55 1.72
C VAL A 298 -2.78 2.10 0.27
N LEU A 299 -2.13 0.98 -0.06
CA LEU A 299 -2.10 0.37 -1.39
C LEU A 299 -2.48 -1.11 -1.28
N PRO A 300 -3.78 -1.45 -1.31
CA PRO A 300 -4.21 -2.83 -1.19
C PRO A 300 -3.67 -3.70 -2.32
N TYR A 301 -3.39 -4.96 -2.01
CA TYR A 301 -3.02 -5.99 -2.98
C TYR A 301 -4.26 -6.71 -3.50
N MET A 302 -4.42 -6.78 -4.81
CA MET A 302 -5.55 -7.40 -5.51
C MET A 302 -5.05 -8.43 -6.54
N GLN A 303 -5.85 -9.46 -6.80
CA GLN A 303 -5.66 -10.41 -7.90
C GLN A 303 -6.68 -10.17 -9.02
N LEU A 304 -6.40 -10.70 -10.21
CA LEU A 304 -7.37 -10.72 -11.32
C LEU A 304 -8.36 -11.87 -11.23
N PHE A 305 -8.10 -12.80 -10.32
CA PHE A 305 -8.86 -14.03 -10.13
C PHE A 305 -9.39 -14.10 -8.72
N TYR A 306 -10.42 -14.91 -8.50
CA TYR A 306 -10.67 -15.42 -7.16
C TYR A 306 -9.45 -16.22 -6.69
N ASP A 307 -9.07 -16.02 -5.44
CA ASP A 307 -7.84 -16.54 -4.86
C ASP A 307 -7.77 -18.07 -5.00
N MET A 308 -6.60 -18.57 -5.39
CA MET A 308 -6.32 -19.99 -5.64
C MET A 308 -7.16 -20.62 -6.78
N THR A 309 -7.73 -19.81 -7.69
CA THR A 309 -8.48 -20.28 -8.87
C THR A 309 -7.93 -19.70 -10.18
N ASN A 310 -8.53 -20.10 -11.31
CA ASN A 310 -8.37 -19.45 -12.61
C ASN A 310 -9.63 -18.69 -13.05
N HIS A 311 -10.58 -18.44 -12.15
CA HIS A 311 -11.82 -17.72 -12.44
C HIS A 311 -11.57 -16.22 -12.34
N PHE A 312 -11.64 -15.51 -13.47
CA PHE A 312 -11.46 -14.06 -13.50
C PHE A 312 -12.56 -13.33 -12.72
N LEU A 313 -12.19 -12.24 -12.06
CA LEU A 313 -13.15 -11.38 -11.39
C LEU A 313 -14.04 -10.67 -12.43
N PRO A 314 -15.38 -10.80 -12.37
CA PRO A 314 -16.25 -10.02 -13.24
C PRO A 314 -16.18 -8.52 -12.90
N ALA A 315 -16.66 -7.67 -13.80
CA ALA A 315 -16.63 -6.21 -13.63
C ALA A 315 -17.26 -5.74 -12.31
N GLU A 316 -18.33 -6.41 -11.84
CA GLU A 316 -18.95 -6.10 -10.54
C GLU A 316 -17.99 -6.30 -9.37
N GLU A 317 -17.19 -7.36 -9.40
CA GLU A 317 -16.21 -7.65 -8.35
C GLU A 317 -15.03 -6.68 -8.39
N LEU A 318 -14.64 -6.19 -9.59
CA LEU A 318 -13.69 -5.09 -9.73
C LEU A 318 -14.25 -3.79 -9.10
N GLU A 319 -15.53 -3.47 -9.29
CA GLU A 319 -16.14 -2.32 -8.61
C GLU A 319 -16.12 -2.47 -7.08
N HIS A 320 -16.33 -3.69 -6.58
CA HIS A 320 -16.37 -3.99 -5.14
C HIS A 320 -14.97 -4.16 -4.51
N SER A 321 -13.91 -4.17 -5.33
CA SER A 321 -12.51 -4.29 -4.88
C SER A 321 -11.70 -3.05 -5.23
N LEU A 322 -11.38 -2.87 -6.51
CA LEU A 322 -10.69 -1.72 -7.08
C LEU A 322 -11.46 -0.42 -6.80
N GLY A 323 -12.76 -0.40 -7.13
CA GLY A 323 -13.62 0.77 -6.93
C GLY A 323 -13.85 1.11 -5.47
N GLU A 324 -14.02 0.09 -4.62
CA GLU A 324 -14.15 0.26 -3.17
C GLU A 324 -12.88 0.87 -2.54
N SER A 325 -11.70 0.43 -2.97
CA SER A 325 -10.42 0.97 -2.52
C SER A 325 -10.26 2.44 -2.88
N ALA A 326 -10.54 2.81 -4.14
CA ALA A 326 -10.49 4.19 -4.60
C ALA A 326 -11.47 5.08 -3.84
N ALA A 327 -12.70 4.60 -3.63
CA ALA A 327 -13.74 5.34 -2.93
C ALA A 327 -13.39 5.61 -1.46
N GLN A 328 -12.55 4.81 -0.81
CA GLN A 328 -12.07 5.09 0.55
C GLN A 328 -10.85 6.03 0.60
N GLY A 329 -10.33 6.46 -0.55
CA GLY A 329 -9.17 7.35 -0.62
C GLY A 329 -7.81 6.63 -0.58
N ALA A 330 -7.78 5.33 -0.91
CA ALA A 330 -6.53 4.58 -1.07
C ALA A 330 -5.58 5.31 -2.03
N ALA A 331 -4.27 5.16 -1.82
CA ALA A 331 -3.27 5.75 -2.69
C ALA A 331 -3.21 5.08 -4.06
N GLY A 332 -3.65 3.83 -4.11
CA GLY A 332 -3.63 3.03 -5.29
C GLY A 332 -3.99 1.60 -4.98
N VAL A 333 -3.72 0.72 -5.93
CA VAL A 333 -3.84 -0.73 -5.78
C VAL A 333 -2.66 -1.42 -6.47
N VAL A 334 -2.19 -2.51 -5.89
CA VAL A 334 -1.19 -3.38 -6.51
C VAL A 334 -1.91 -4.60 -7.08
N LEU A 335 -1.88 -4.77 -8.40
CA LEU A 335 -2.44 -5.94 -9.08
C LEU A 335 -1.36 -6.99 -9.24
N TRP A 336 -1.41 -8.01 -8.38
CA TRP A 336 -0.47 -9.12 -8.42
C TRP A 336 -1.02 -10.28 -9.23
N VAL A 337 -0.19 -10.88 -10.07
CA VAL A 337 -0.52 -12.11 -10.80
C VAL A 337 0.59 -13.13 -10.59
N SER A 338 0.19 -14.30 -10.11
CA SER A 338 1.12 -15.41 -9.89
C SER A 338 1.77 -15.84 -11.20
N TRP A 339 3.03 -16.26 -11.11
CA TRP A 339 3.77 -16.80 -12.25
C TRP A 339 3.05 -18.01 -12.88
N VAL A 340 2.30 -18.77 -12.08
CA VAL A 340 1.51 -19.93 -12.53
C VAL A 340 0.47 -19.50 -13.55
N ASN A 341 -0.21 -18.37 -13.30
CA ASN A 341 -1.24 -17.80 -14.19
C ASN A 341 -0.65 -17.18 -15.48
N THR A 342 0.67 -17.01 -15.57
CA THR A 342 1.35 -16.51 -16.78
C THR A 342 2.24 -17.57 -17.44
N SER A 343 2.14 -18.84 -17.02
CA SER A 343 3.07 -19.90 -17.43
C SER A 343 2.76 -20.49 -18.82
N THR A 344 1.49 -20.56 -19.21
CA THR A 344 1.01 -21.16 -20.46
C THR A 344 0.53 -20.12 -21.46
N LYS A 345 0.51 -20.49 -22.75
CA LYS A 345 0.01 -19.61 -23.82
C LYS A 345 -1.47 -19.29 -23.62
N GLU A 346 -2.26 -20.29 -23.22
CA GLU A 346 -3.70 -20.18 -22.98
C GLU A 346 -3.99 -19.20 -21.85
N SER A 347 -3.28 -19.29 -20.72
CA SER A 347 -3.49 -18.36 -19.61
C SER A 347 -3.03 -16.94 -19.97
N CYS A 348 -1.91 -16.79 -20.68
CA CYS A 348 -1.50 -15.48 -21.20
C CYS A 348 -2.53 -14.87 -22.14
N GLN A 349 -3.11 -15.67 -23.05
CA GLN A 349 -4.14 -15.22 -23.98
C GLN A 349 -5.43 -14.81 -23.25
N ALA A 350 -5.85 -15.59 -22.26
CA ALA A 350 -7.02 -15.26 -21.44
C ALA A 350 -6.79 -13.97 -20.61
N ILE A 351 -5.59 -13.77 -20.07
CA ILE A 351 -5.22 -12.50 -19.40
C ILE A 351 -5.28 -11.34 -20.38
N LYS A 352 -4.74 -11.50 -21.59
CA LYS A 352 -4.80 -10.47 -22.63
C LYS A 352 -6.25 -10.05 -22.89
N GLU A 353 -7.12 -11.02 -23.17
CA GLU A 353 -8.54 -10.78 -23.47
C GLU A 353 -9.26 -10.13 -22.28
N TYR A 354 -8.97 -10.57 -21.05
CA TYR A 354 -9.53 -9.98 -19.85
C TYR A 354 -9.08 -8.53 -19.63
N VAL A 355 -7.81 -8.22 -19.90
CA VAL A 355 -7.28 -6.85 -19.85
C VAL A 355 -7.97 -5.96 -20.88
N ASP A 356 -8.07 -6.44 -22.12
CA ASP A 356 -8.66 -5.69 -23.23
C ASP A 356 -10.16 -5.42 -23.02
N THR A 357 -10.91 -6.38 -22.45
CA THR A 357 -12.38 -6.33 -22.38
C THR A 357 -12.95 -5.86 -21.04
N THR A 358 -12.25 -6.12 -19.93
CA THR A 358 -12.84 -5.96 -18.58
C THR A 358 -11.97 -5.10 -17.67
N LEU A 359 -10.70 -5.48 -17.46
CA LEU A 359 -9.84 -4.81 -16.49
C LEU A 359 -9.41 -3.43 -16.97
N GLY A 360 -8.95 -3.29 -18.21
CA GLY A 360 -8.50 -2.02 -18.78
C GLY A 360 -9.59 -0.94 -18.71
N PRO A 361 -10.83 -1.20 -19.18
CA PRO A 361 -11.93 -0.26 -19.05
C PRO A 361 -12.27 0.08 -17.59
N SER A 362 -12.21 -0.90 -16.68
CA SER A 362 -12.47 -0.69 -15.25
C SER A 362 -11.41 0.21 -14.59
N ILE A 363 -10.14 0.02 -14.95
CA ILE A 363 -9.02 0.85 -14.50
C ILE A 363 -9.19 2.28 -14.99
N LEU A 364 -9.43 2.48 -16.29
CA LEU A 364 -9.58 3.83 -16.84
C LEU A 364 -10.77 4.56 -16.21
N ASN A 365 -11.85 3.84 -15.95
CA ASN A 365 -13.04 4.37 -15.31
C ASN A 365 -12.73 4.89 -13.89
N VAL A 366 -12.11 4.06 -13.05
CA VAL A 366 -11.84 4.44 -11.65
C VAL A 366 -10.75 5.51 -11.52
N THR A 367 -9.68 5.43 -12.31
CA THR A 367 -8.58 6.40 -12.24
C THR A 367 -9.02 7.76 -12.74
N SER A 368 -9.78 7.81 -13.83
CA SER A 368 -10.36 9.04 -14.35
C SER A 368 -11.40 9.62 -13.39
N GLY A 369 -12.28 8.79 -12.81
CA GLY A 369 -13.25 9.23 -11.81
C GLY A 369 -12.59 9.83 -10.57
N ALA A 370 -11.54 9.17 -10.04
CA ALA A 370 -10.77 9.69 -8.92
C ALA A 370 -10.05 11.01 -9.26
N ARG A 371 -9.49 11.12 -10.47
CA ARG A 371 -8.82 12.34 -10.96
C ARG A 371 -9.78 13.51 -11.13
N LEU A 372 -10.92 13.30 -11.79
CA LEU A 372 -11.95 14.33 -11.94
C LEU A 372 -12.46 14.79 -10.57
N CYS A 373 -12.75 13.86 -9.67
CA CYS A 373 -13.18 14.20 -8.32
C CYS A 373 -12.12 15.03 -7.56
N SER A 374 -10.84 14.65 -7.66
CA SER A 374 -9.74 15.41 -7.08
C SER A 374 -9.66 16.83 -7.65
N GLN A 375 -9.78 16.99 -8.97
CA GLN A 375 -9.73 18.30 -9.63
C GLN A 375 -10.91 19.19 -9.24
N VAL A 376 -12.13 18.64 -9.25
CA VAL A 376 -13.37 19.39 -9.03
C VAL A 376 -13.62 19.68 -7.55
N LEU A 377 -13.50 18.69 -6.68
CA LEU A 377 -13.83 18.83 -5.26
C LEU A 377 -12.63 19.20 -4.39
N CYS A 378 -11.40 18.83 -4.81
CA CYS A 378 -10.18 19.01 -4.01
C CYS A 378 -9.18 19.98 -4.62
N SER A 379 -9.57 20.72 -5.66
CA SER A 379 -8.70 21.66 -6.39
C SER A 379 -7.41 21.02 -6.93
N GLY A 380 -7.41 19.70 -7.15
CA GLY A 380 -6.23 18.92 -7.56
C GLY A 380 -5.21 18.64 -6.45
N HIS A 381 -5.51 18.98 -5.19
CA HIS A 381 -4.58 18.89 -4.05
C HIS A 381 -5.04 17.88 -2.98
N GLY A 382 -5.85 16.90 -3.36
CA GLY A 382 -6.34 15.89 -2.41
C GLY A 382 -7.00 14.70 -3.08
N ARG A 383 -7.31 13.69 -2.26
CA ARG A 383 -8.10 12.52 -2.69
C ARG A 383 -9.53 12.65 -2.19
N CYS A 384 -10.47 12.29 -3.03
CA CYS A 384 -11.85 12.08 -2.64
C CYS A 384 -11.97 10.81 -1.79
N ALA A 385 -12.62 10.88 -0.62
CA ALA A 385 -12.89 9.72 0.23
C ALA A 385 -14.35 9.65 0.68
N ARG A 386 -14.97 8.48 0.67
CA ARG A 386 -16.41 8.31 0.93
C ARG A 386 -16.82 8.87 2.30
N ARG A 387 -17.93 9.63 2.35
CA ARG A 387 -18.55 10.04 3.62
C ARG A 387 -19.29 8.88 4.27
N PRO A 388 -19.31 8.81 5.62
CA PRO A 388 -20.14 7.83 6.35
C PRO A 388 -21.63 7.90 5.98
N SER A 389 -22.15 9.07 5.62
CA SER A 389 -23.54 9.26 5.21
C SER A 389 -23.88 8.65 3.84
N TYR A 390 -22.87 8.26 3.04
CA TYR A 390 -23.05 7.67 1.72
C TYR A 390 -22.18 6.41 1.57
N PRO A 391 -22.47 5.34 2.33
CA PRO A 391 -21.59 4.18 2.50
C PRO A 391 -21.37 3.36 1.23
N LYS A 392 -22.08 3.65 0.13
CA LYS A 392 -21.96 2.99 -1.17
C LYS A 392 -21.48 3.89 -2.31
N ALA A 393 -21.12 5.15 -2.04
CA ALA A 393 -20.67 6.07 -3.09
C ALA A 393 -19.39 5.58 -3.78
N ARG A 394 -19.29 5.79 -5.09
CA ARG A 394 -18.19 5.29 -5.93
C ARG A 394 -17.54 6.43 -6.70
N LEU A 395 -16.27 6.25 -7.07
CA LEU A 395 -15.53 7.18 -7.93
C LEU A 395 -15.46 6.60 -9.35
N ILE A 396 -16.57 6.66 -10.07
CA ILE A 396 -16.69 6.16 -11.45
C ILE A 396 -17.22 7.27 -12.36
N LEU A 397 -16.84 7.20 -13.63
CA LEU A 397 -17.35 8.04 -14.70
C LEU A 397 -18.83 7.74 -14.98
N ASN A 398 -19.60 8.79 -15.26
CA ASN A 398 -20.96 8.66 -15.74
C ASN A 398 -20.96 8.21 -17.22
N SER A 399 -21.57 7.06 -17.51
CA SER A 399 -21.65 6.50 -18.86
C SER A 399 -22.48 7.33 -19.85
N THR A 400 -23.29 8.27 -19.36
CA THR A 400 -24.01 9.25 -20.19
C THR A 400 -23.15 10.45 -20.59
N SER A 401 -22.09 10.74 -19.82
CA SER A 401 -21.19 11.87 -20.04
C SER A 401 -19.86 11.45 -20.69
N PHE A 402 -19.47 10.20 -20.50
CA PHE A 402 -18.19 9.66 -20.93
C PHE A 402 -18.34 8.29 -21.61
N SER A 403 -17.48 8.01 -22.58
CA SER A 403 -17.36 6.73 -23.26
C SER A 403 -15.90 6.31 -23.33
N ILE A 404 -15.61 5.09 -22.90
CA ILE A 404 -14.29 4.47 -23.01
C ILE A 404 -14.27 3.63 -24.28
N LYS A 405 -13.32 3.89 -25.18
CA LYS A 405 -13.19 3.17 -26.45
C LYS A 405 -11.74 2.80 -26.75
N PRO A 406 -11.48 1.63 -27.36
CA PRO A 406 -10.18 1.33 -27.95
C PRO A 406 -9.84 2.38 -29.03
N THR A 407 -8.56 2.74 -29.17
CA THR A 407 -8.17 3.57 -30.31
C THR A 407 -8.30 2.75 -31.61
N PRO A 408 -8.76 3.38 -32.72
CA PRO A 408 -8.74 2.73 -34.03
C PRO A 408 -7.33 2.21 -34.35
N GLY A 409 -7.20 0.92 -34.69
CA GLY A 409 -5.91 0.29 -34.98
C GLY A 409 -5.26 -0.46 -33.81
N GLY A 410 -5.94 -0.59 -32.66
CA GLY A 410 -5.47 -1.41 -31.54
C GLY A 410 -4.48 -0.69 -30.62
N GLY A 411 -4.59 0.64 -30.51
CA GLY A 411 -3.85 1.42 -29.51
C GLY A 411 -4.55 1.46 -28.14
N PRO A 412 -3.99 2.22 -27.18
CA PRO A 412 -4.50 2.33 -25.82
C PRO A 412 -5.98 2.77 -25.75
N LEU A 413 -6.64 2.38 -24.66
CA LEU A 413 -7.99 2.87 -24.38
C LEU A 413 -8.00 4.40 -24.25
N THR A 414 -9.02 5.03 -24.84
CA THR A 414 -9.22 6.47 -24.80
C THR A 414 -10.54 6.83 -24.15
N LEU A 415 -10.52 7.93 -23.40
CA LEU A 415 -11.69 8.53 -22.79
C LEU A 415 -12.25 9.61 -23.73
N GLN A 416 -13.50 9.46 -24.17
CA GLN A 416 -14.23 10.46 -24.94
C GLN A 416 -15.36 11.04 -24.10
N GLY A 417 -15.63 12.34 -24.22
CA GLY A 417 -16.69 13.02 -23.48
C GLY A 417 -16.15 14.19 -22.65
N GLY A 418 -17.05 14.82 -21.91
CA GLY A 418 -16.72 15.97 -21.09
C GLY A 418 -17.84 16.21 -20.08
N GLU A 419 -17.47 16.75 -18.92
CA GLU A 419 -18.43 17.13 -17.90
C GLU A 419 -19.09 18.45 -18.31
N CYS A 420 -20.43 18.48 -18.40
CA CYS A 420 -21.14 19.72 -18.65
C CYS A 420 -20.96 20.63 -17.43
N ARG A 421 -20.26 21.75 -17.59
CA ARG A 421 -20.30 22.83 -16.59
C ARG A 421 -21.69 23.46 -16.64
N GLU A 422 -22.46 23.33 -15.57
CA GLU A 422 -23.56 24.29 -15.34
C GLU A 422 -22.95 25.67 -15.09
N PRO A 423 -23.53 26.75 -15.66
CA PRO A 423 -23.08 28.09 -15.37
C PRO A 423 -23.31 28.38 -13.88
N GLU A 424 -22.28 28.89 -13.20
CA GLU A 424 -22.35 29.35 -11.81
C GLU A 424 -23.53 30.31 -11.64
N GLY A 425 -24.55 29.85 -10.92
CA GLY A 425 -25.84 30.53 -10.79
C GLY A 425 -26.62 30.01 -9.59
N SER A 426 -25.98 29.90 -8.44
CA SER A 426 -26.64 30.01 -7.13
C SER A 426 -25.57 30.08 -6.04
N GLU A 427 -25.47 31.24 -5.39
CA GLU A 427 -24.73 31.39 -4.14
C GLU A 427 -25.27 30.39 -3.11
N PRO A 428 -24.43 29.55 -2.47
CA PRO A 428 -24.77 28.97 -1.19
C PRO A 428 -24.60 30.03 -0.10
N GLU A 429 -25.63 30.18 0.72
CA GLU A 429 -25.69 31.03 1.91
C GLU A 429 -24.46 30.77 2.81
N THR A 430 -23.53 31.72 2.82
CA THR A 430 -22.33 31.67 3.66
C THR A 430 -22.66 32.23 5.04
N THR A 431 -22.52 31.41 6.08
CA THR A 431 -22.49 31.91 7.45
C THR A 431 -21.18 32.69 7.64
N ARG A 432 -21.24 34.02 7.44
CA ARG A 432 -20.13 34.95 7.73
C ARG A 432 -19.91 35.05 9.24
N TYR A 433 -18.69 34.79 9.69
CA TYR A 433 -18.13 35.49 10.85
C TYR A 433 -17.51 36.83 10.41
N PRO A 434 -17.48 37.86 11.27
CA PRO A 434 -17.38 39.25 10.82
C PRO A 434 -15.97 39.68 10.37
N SER A 435 -15.94 40.16 9.12
CA SER A 435 -15.16 41.26 8.52
C SER A 435 -13.72 41.57 8.99
N ARG A 436 -12.79 41.59 8.01
CA ARG A 436 -11.92 42.76 7.72
C ARG A 436 -11.76 42.92 6.20
N ARG A 437 -11.88 44.17 5.74
CA ARG A 437 -11.82 44.66 4.34
C ARG A 437 -10.40 44.65 3.75
N SER A 438 -10.33 44.42 2.44
CA SER A 438 -9.57 45.20 1.42
C SER A 438 -9.75 44.48 0.07
N GLU A 439 -10.59 44.96 -0.84
CA GLU A 439 -10.30 45.91 -1.94
C GLU A 439 -9.30 45.41 -3.00
N ASP A 440 -9.86 45.31 -4.22
CA ASP A 440 -9.31 45.45 -5.58
C ASP A 440 -8.25 44.48 -6.15
N ALA A 441 -8.63 43.78 -7.23
CA ALA A 441 -7.92 43.79 -8.51
C ALA A 441 -8.72 43.04 -9.61
N GLU A 442 -9.36 43.79 -10.52
CA GLU A 442 -9.68 43.33 -11.88
C GLU A 442 -8.41 43.34 -12.75
N HIS A 443 -8.23 42.37 -13.67
CA HIS A 443 -7.97 42.56 -15.12
C HIS A 443 -7.56 41.24 -15.86
N PRO A 444 -7.60 41.17 -17.22
CA PRO A 444 -8.41 40.19 -17.95
C PRO A 444 -7.62 39.25 -18.87
N GLY A 445 -8.29 38.21 -19.40
CA GLY A 445 -7.68 37.26 -20.34
C GLY A 445 -8.69 36.37 -21.08
N ALA A 446 -9.72 36.96 -21.68
CA ALA A 446 -10.68 36.25 -22.52
C ALA A 446 -10.18 36.20 -23.97
N ARG A 447 -9.66 35.05 -24.42
CA ARG A 447 -9.67 34.61 -25.84
C ARG A 447 -9.08 33.20 -26.01
N GLN A 448 -9.82 32.18 -25.58
CA GLN A 448 -9.72 30.80 -26.10
C GLN A 448 -10.90 29.98 -25.57
N GLN A 449 -12.13 30.34 -25.93
CA GLN A 449 -13.33 29.60 -25.48
C GLN A 449 -14.42 29.43 -26.55
N HIS A 450 -14.11 29.67 -27.83
CA HIS A 450 -15.15 29.73 -28.85
C HIS A 450 -15.52 28.41 -29.55
N GLU A 451 -15.03 27.26 -29.07
CA GLU A 451 -15.36 25.95 -29.68
C GLU A 451 -16.04 24.92 -28.75
N GLN A 452 -16.40 25.29 -27.52
CA GLN A 452 -17.04 24.37 -26.57
C GLN A 452 -18.58 24.47 -26.49
N GLN A 453 -19.21 25.33 -27.30
CA GLN A 453 -20.60 25.77 -27.07
C GLN A 453 -21.69 25.12 -27.95
N ARG A 454 -21.42 24.01 -28.64
CA ARG A 454 -22.39 23.42 -29.60
C ARG A 454 -23.13 22.13 -29.18
N CYS A 455 -23.07 21.70 -27.92
CA CYS A 455 -23.66 20.41 -27.52
C CYS A 455 -24.86 20.47 -26.53
N CYS A 456 -25.58 21.58 -26.41
CA CYS A 456 -26.76 21.63 -25.53
C CYS A 456 -28.04 21.96 -26.29
N GLY A 457 -28.66 20.93 -26.84
CA GLY A 457 -30.06 20.92 -27.26
C GLY A 457 -30.78 19.74 -26.61
N LEU A 458 -31.84 20.05 -25.87
CA LEU A 458 -32.85 19.16 -25.26
C LEU A 458 -32.69 18.70 -23.79
N ARG A 459 -33.60 19.26 -22.99
CA ARG A 459 -34.35 18.74 -21.83
C ARG A 459 -33.59 18.26 -20.59
N ARG A 460 -33.90 18.95 -19.48
CA ARG A 460 -33.79 18.55 -18.06
C ARG A 460 -33.48 17.06 -17.88
N SER A 461 -32.22 16.74 -17.63
CA SER A 461 -31.83 15.45 -17.06
C SER A 461 -31.19 15.72 -15.69
N HIS A 462 -31.57 14.89 -14.72
CA HIS A 462 -31.14 14.90 -13.34
C HIS A 462 -29.66 14.48 -13.20
N SER A 463 -28.72 15.28 -13.71
CA SER A 463 -27.29 14.99 -13.62
C SER A 463 -26.66 15.75 -12.46
N LEU A 464 -26.87 15.27 -11.22
CA LEU A 464 -25.99 15.51 -10.05
C LEU A 464 -26.48 14.84 -8.74
N GLU A 465 -27.60 14.12 -8.74
CA GLU A 465 -28.15 13.51 -7.51
C GLU A 465 -27.28 12.41 -6.86
N THR A 466 -26.19 11.97 -7.49
CA THR A 466 -25.30 10.92 -6.91
C THR A 466 -23.86 11.35 -6.68
N VAL A 467 -23.49 12.62 -6.89
CA VAL A 467 -22.23 13.17 -6.35
C VAL A 467 -22.54 13.71 -4.95
N ALA A 468 -22.84 12.80 -4.05
CA ALA A 468 -22.89 13.10 -2.64
C ALA A 468 -21.55 13.73 -2.23
N LEU A 469 -21.54 14.98 -1.77
CA LEU A 469 -20.33 15.75 -1.43
C LEU A 469 -19.26 14.87 -0.76
N ILE A 470 -18.23 14.46 -1.49
CA ILE A 470 -17.12 13.66 -0.97
C ILE A 470 -16.11 14.64 -0.31
N PRO A 471 -15.65 14.46 0.96
CA PRO A 471 -14.62 15.30 1.54
C PRO A 471 -13.26 15.00 0.89
N CYS A 472 -12.38 15.99 0.97
CA CYS A 472 -11.02 15.88 0.47
C CYS A 472 -10.06 15.50 1.60
N LEU A 473 -9.27 14.45 1.37
CA LEU A 473 -8.06 14.17 2.13
C LEU A 473 -6.93 15.05 1.57
N ALA A 474 -6.45 16.01 2.37
CA ALA A 474 -5.47 16.99 1.93
C ALA A 474 -4.07 16.38 1.71
N LEU A 475 -3.52 16.57 0.52
CA LEU A 475 -2.10 16.36 0.19
C LEU A 475 -1.40 17.71 0.38
N SER A 476 -0.60 17.85 1.43
CA SER A 476 -0.05 19.14 1.84
C SER A 476 1.17 19.55 0.99
N HIS A 477 0.98 20.40 -0.02
CA HIS A 477 2.09 21.11 -0.68
C HIS A 477 2.46 22.40 0.08
N LEU A 478 3.70 22.47 0.57
CA LEU A 478 4.37 23.74 0.89
C LEU A 478 5.38 24.01 -0.23
N TYR A 479 5.02 24.86 -1.18
CA TYR A 479 5.99 25.62 -1.97
C TYR A 479 5.95 27.07 -1.49
N PRO A 480 7.07 27.66 -1.04
CA PRO A 480 7.12 29.08 -0.81
C PRO A 480 7.10 29.79 -2.17
N ARG A 481 6.10 30.66 -2.38
CA ARG A 481 6.18 31.67 -3.45
C ARG A 481 7.41 32.53 -3.17
N LYS A 482 8.33 32.62 -4.12
CA LYS A 482 9.28 33.73 -4.21
C LYS A 482 8.65 34.87 -4.98
#